data_AF-X1FNF6-F1
#
_entry.id   AF-X1FNF6-F1
#
_cell.length_a   1.000
_cell.length_b   1.000
_cell.length_c   1.000
_cell.angle_alpha   90.00
_cell.angle_beta   90.00
_cell.angle_gamma   90.00
#
_symmetry.space_group_name_H-M   'P 1'
#
loop_
_entity.id
_entity.type
_entity.pdbx_description
1 polymer ?
#
loop_
_entity_poly.entity_id
_entity_poly.type
_entity_poly.pdbx_seq_one_letter_code
_entity_poly.pdbx_strand_id
1 'polypeptide(L)'
;MKDEGISALSSMLIIQFKDKWKHLNQVIDKVPEKKFHVGRKNWRFSWVLFHIIETADFYSRDTPDTMKWGKKAGFDWEKSSKEEIVENKLTITKNMLREYSKEIEQRIEQFLNDVSDEELLKKDSFHWFDSILGKLVYMLRHNAFHIGELARILRGWDGERFKW
;
A
#
# COMPACT_ATOMS: atom_id res chain seq x y z
N MET A 1 8.52 35.45 2.46
CA MET A 1 7.96 34.10 2.28
C MET A 1 8.88 33.40 1.30
N LYS A 2 9.81 32.57 1.78
CA LYS A 2 10.74 31.89 0.88
C LYS A 2 9.95 30.82 0.15
N ASP A 3 10.04 30.85 -1.16
CA ASP A 3 9.60 29.80 -2.07
C ASP A 3 10.57 28.63 -1.90
N GLU A 4 10.48 27.94 -0.76
CA GLU A 4 11.28 26.74 -0.49
C GLU A 4 10.61 25.62 -1.25
N GLY A 5 11.04 25.42 -2.51
CA GLY A 5 10.56 24.34 -3.35
C GLY A 5 10.69 22.98 -2.66
N ILE A 6 9.97 21.98 -3.19
CA ILE A 6 9.95 20.61 -2.64
C ILE A 6 11.38 20.12 -2.39
N SER A 7 11.63 19.59 -1.19
CA SER A 7 12.95 19.13 -0.80
C SER A 7 13.45 17.97 -1.67
N ALA A 8 14.76 17.72 -1.66
CA ALA A 8 15.35 16.71 -2.53
C ALA A 8 14.90 15.30 -2.15
N LEU A 9 14.84 14.97 -0.85
CA LEU A 9 14.39 13.65 -0.40
C LEU A 9 12.91 13.46 -0.67
N SER A 10 12.08 14.48 -0.40
CA SER A 10 10.65 14.44 -0.70
C SER A 10 10.38 14.22 -2.18
N SER A 11 11.08 14.94 -3.06
CA SER A 11 10.99 14.76 -4.51
C SER A 11 11.33 13.33 -4.94
N MET A 12 12.41 12.76 -4.41
CA MET A 12 12.81 11.38 -4.71
C MET A 12 11.79 10.35 -4.20
N LEU A 13 11.27 10.53 -2.98
CA LEU A 13 10.25 9.66 -2.41
C LEU A 13 8.95 9.71 -3.23
N ILE A 14 8.50 10.90 -3.63
CA ILE A 14 7.31 11.07 -4.49
C ILE A 14 7.48 10.26 -5.78
N ILE A 15 8.62 10.37 -6.45
CA ILE A 15 8.90 9.60 -7.70
C ILE A 15 8.82 8.09 -7.43
N GLN A 16 9.45 7.62 -6.34
CA GLN A 16 9.45 6.20 -6.01
C GLN A 16 8.05 5.69 -5.65
N PHE A 17 7.26 6.43 -4.88
CA PHE A 17 5.88 6.06 -4.56
C PHE A 17 5.01 6.03 -5.81
N LYS A 18 5.06 7.06 -6.66
CA LYS A 18 4.32 7.09 -7.94
C LYS A 18 4.62 5.87 -8.80
N ASP A 19 5.88 5.47 -8.86
CA ASP A 19 6.28 4.25 -9.57
C ASP A 19 5.66 2.98 -8.95
N LYS A 20 5.65 2.84 -7.62
CA LYS A 20 5.01 1.68 -6.96
C LYS A 20 3.50 1.68 -7.11
N TRP A 21 2.84 2.84 -7.05
CA TRP A 21 1.39 2.94 -7.29
C TRP A 21 1.04 2.58 -8.72
N LYS A 22 1.81 3.06 -9.70
CA LYS A 22 1.67 2.67 -11.10
C LYS A 22 1.78 1.15 -11.28
N HIS A 23 2.79 0.51 -10.68
CA HIS A 23 2.96 -0.94 -10.77
C HIS A 23 1.81 -1.70 -10.08
N LEU A 24 1.37 -1.25 -8.91
CA LEU A 24 0.22 -1.84 -8.22
C LEU A 24 -1.06 -1.76 -9.06
N ASN A 25 -1.34 -0.60 -9.66
CA ASN A 25 -2.50 -0.40 -10.53
C ASN A 25 -2.45 -1.30 -11.76
N GLN A 26 -1.27 -1.46 -12.39
CA GLN A 26 -1.10 -2.42 -13.49
C GLN A 26 -1.40 -3.86 -13.08
N VAL A 27 -1.03 -4.27 -11.86
CA VAL A 27 -1.36 -5.60 -11.33
C VAL A 27 -2.87 -5.76 -11.12
N ILE A 28 -3.54 -4.74 -10.56
CA ILE A 28 -5.01 -4.71 -10.38
C ILE A 28 -5.73 -4.83 -11.73
N ASP A 29 -5.23 -4.14 -12.75
CA ASP A 29 -5.84 -4.13 -14.08
C ASP A 29 -5.63 -5.47 -14.80
N LYS A 30 -4.43 -6.03 -14.74
CA LYS A 30 -4.04 -7.23 -15.50
C LYS A 30 -4.50 -8.55 -14.91
N VAL A 31 -4.84 -8.62 -13.61
CA VAL A 31 -5.32 -9.88 -13.02
C VAL A 31 -6.66 -10.30 -13.65
N PRO A 32 -6.79 -11.51 -14.20
CA PRO A 32 -8.08 -11.99 -14.72
C PRO A 32 -9.12 -12.11 -13.60
N GLU A 33 -10.38 -11.78 -13.87
CA GLU A 33 -11.45 -11.81 -12.85
C GLU A 33 -11.57 -13.19 -12.18
N LYS A 34 -11.54 -14.27 -12.98
CA LYS A 34 -11.55 -15.66 -12.49
C LYS A 34 -10.36 -16.03 -11.59
N LYS A 35 -9.31 -15.21 -11.56
CA LYS A 35 -8.10 -15.41 -10.74
C LYS A 35 -8.00 -14.44 -9.57
N PHE A 36 -8.88 -13.43 -9.50
CA PHE A 36 -8.75 -12.34 -8.55
C PHE A 36 -8.77 -12.78 -7.08
N HIS A 37 -9.61 -13.76 -6.74
CA HIS A 37 -9.68 -14.33 -5.38
C HIS A 37 -8.95 -15.67 -5.22
N VAL A 38 -8.18 -16.10 -6.23
CA VAL A 38 -7.45 -17.37 -6.18
C VAL A 38 -6.32 -17.29 -5.16
N GLY A 39 -6.16 -18.37 -4.38
CA GLY A 39 -5.19 -18.45 -3.30
C GLY A 39 -5.27 -19.76 -2.53
N ARG A 40 -4.45 -19.89 -1.48
CA ARG A 40 -4.43 -21.04 -0.57
C ARG A 40 -4.35 -20.58 0.87
N LYS A 41 -5.09 -21.23 1.76
CA LYS A 41 -5.14 -20.90 3.20
C LYS A 41 -5.43 -19.40 3.40
N ASN A 42 -4.56 -18.71 4.12
CA ASN A 42 -4.69 -17.28 4.46
C ASN A 42 -4.18 -16.33 3.37
N TRP A 43 -3.71 -16.86 2.23
CA TRP A 43 -3.18 -16.08 1.12
C TRP A 43 -4.15 -16.10 -0.04
N ARG A 44 -4.53 -14.92 -0.56
CA ARG A 44 -5.31 -14.73 -1.79
C ARG A 44 -4.77 -13.54 -2.55
N PHE A 45 -4.88 -13.55 -3.88
CA PHE A 45 -4.35 -12.47 -4.72
C PHE A 45 -4.98 -11.11 -4.39
N SER A 46 -6.32 -11.04 -4.32
CA SER A 46 -7.06 -9.84 -3.90
C SER A 46 -6.67 -9.36 -2.50
N TRP A 47 -6.42 -10.30 -1.58
CA TRP A 47 -6.04 -9.98 -0.21
C TRP A 47 -4.65 -9.36 -0.13
N VAL A 48 -3.69 -9.85 -0.92
CA VAL A 48 -2.34 -9.24 -0.96
C VAL A 48 -2.41 -7.84 -1.56
N LEU A 49 -3.20 -7.63 -2.61
CA LEU A 49 -3.41 -6.28 -3.16
C LEU A 49 -3.97 -5.32 -2.11
N PHE A 50 -5.00 -5.76 -1.37
CA PHE A 50 -5.57 -4.99 -0.27
C PHE A 50 -4.54 -4.72 0.83
N HIS A 51 -3.79 -5.75 1.24
CA HIS A 51 -2.75 -5.68 2.27
C HIS A 51 -1.65 -4.66 1.94
N ILE A 52 -1.23 -4.55 0.67
CA ILE A 52 -0.27 -3.53 0.24
C ILE A 52 -0.80 -2.12 0.52
N ILE A 53 -2.05 -1.85 0.11
CA ILE A 53 -2.68 -0.53 0.27
C ILE A 53 -2.94 -0.22 1.73
N GLU A 54 -3.46 -1.20 2.48
CA GLU A 54 -3.76 -1.05 3.90
C GLU A 54 -2.50 -0.85 4.74
N THR A 55 -1.42 -1.55 4.41
CA THR A 55 -0.11 -1.32 5.04
C THR A 55 0.42 0.08 4.74
N ALA A 56 0.19 0.59 3.54
CA ALA A 56 0.55 1.95 3.20
C ALA A 56 -0.30 3.00 3.94
N ASP A 57 -1.61 2.75 4.11
CA ASP A 57 -2.47 3.58 4.96
C ASP A 57 -1.94 3.62 6.39
N PHE A 58 -1.60 2.46 6.97
CA PHE A 58 -1.05 2.34 8.31
C PHE A 58 0.22 3.18 8.50
N TYR A 59 1.21 3.03 7.62
CA TYR A 59 2.46 3.76 7.75
C TYR A 59 2.39 5.23 7.28
N SER A 60 1.32 5.63 6.59
CA SER A 60 1.05 7.05 6.27
C SER A 60 0.46 7.85 7.44
N ARG A 61 0.18 7.20 8.57
CA ARG A 61 -0.39 7.84 9.77
C ARG A 61 0.70 8.29 10.73
N ASP A 62 0.31 9.23 11.59
CA ASP A 62 1.16 9.74 12.66
C ASP A 62 1.22 8.79 13.87
N THR A 63 0.31 7.84 14.02
CA THR A 63 0.33 6.90 15.15
C THR A 63 -0.16 5.51 14.74
N PRO A 64 0.48 4.43 15.23
CA PRO A 64 0.08 3.06 14.91
C PRO A 64 -1.31 2.69 15.47
N ASP A 65 -1.67 3.21 16.65
CA ASP A 65 -2.84 2.72 17.41
C ASP A 65 -4.20 3.18 16.83
N THR A 66 -4.21 4.11 15.88
CA THR A 66 -5.44 4.66 15.31
C THR A 66 -6.01 3.86 14.14
N MET A 67 -5.25 2.88 13.65
CA MET A 67 -5.61 2.09 12.48
C MET A 67 -6.60 0.99 12.86
N LYS A 68 -7.75 0.96 12.16
CA LYS A 68 -8.69 -0.17 12.21
C LYS A 68 -8.47 -1.07 11.00
N TRP A 69 -7.59 -2.05 11.17
CA TRP A 69 -7.28 -3.03 10.13
C TRP A 69 -8.54 -3.80 9.70
N GLY A 70 -8.68 -4.08 8.40
CA GLY A 70 -9.82 -4.76 7.78
C GLY A 70 -11.01 -3.85 7.48
N LYS A 71 -11.06 -2.63 8.04
CA LYS A 71 -12.27 -1.79 8.01
C LYS A 71 -12.77 -1.50 6.60
N LYS A 72 -11.86 -1.21 5.67
CA LYS A 72 -12.20 -0.92 4.26
C LYS A 72 -12.74 -2.14 3.51
N ALA A 73 -12.44 -3.34 3.97
CA ALA A 73 -12.98 -4.59 3.48
C ALA A 73 -14.19 -5.09 4.29
N GLY A 74 -14.71 -4.30 5.24
CA GLY A 74 -15.95 -4.61 5.97
C GLY A 74 -15.79 -5.49 7.21
N PHE A 75 -14.58 -5.67 7.73
CA PHE A 75 -14.34 -6.45 8.96
C PHE A 75 -13.40 -5.74 9.94
N ASP A 76 -13.34 -6.26 11.17
CA ASP A 76 -12.47 -5.76 12.24
C ASP A 76 -11.73 -6.95 12.85
N TRP A 77 -10.40 -6.95 12.83
CA TRP A 77 -9.61 -8.09 13.31
C TRP A 77 -9.80 -8.40 14.79
N GLU A 78 -10.20 -7.42 15.60
CA GLU A 78 -10.41 -7.61 17.03
C GLU A 78 -11.82 -8.13 17.36
N LYS A 79 -12.77 -7.94 16.43
CA LYS A 79 -14.20 -8.16 16.71
C LYS A 79 -14.87 -9.20 15.82
N SER A 80 -14.40 -9.35 14.58
CA SER A 80 -14.98 -10.28 13.62
C SER A 80 -14.48 -11.71 13.89
N SER A 81 -15.37 -12.67 13.71
CA SER A 81 -15.05 -14.10 13.67
C SER A 81 -14.15 -14.44 12.49
N LYS A 82 -13.50 -15.61 12.53
CA LYS A 82 -12.64 -16.08 11.44
C LYS A 82 -13.44 -16.26 10.14
N GLU A 83 -14.67 -16.72 10.27
CA GLU A 83 -15.62 -16.95 9.19
C GLU A 83 -15.99 -15.62 8.52
N GLU A 84 -16.39 -14.61 9.29
CA GLU A 84 -16.68 -13.25 8.77
C GLU A 84 -15.48 -12.62 8.07
N ILE A 85 -14.26 -12.80 8.61
CA ILE A 85 -13.04 -12.29 7.97
C ILE A 85 -12.82 -12.97 6.61
N VAL A 86 -13.02 -14.28 6.52
CA VAL A 86 -12.84 -15.03 5.27
C VAL A 86 -13.88 -14.61 4.23
N GLU A 87 -15.14 -14.46 4.64
CA GLU A 87 -16.23 -14.03 3.76
C GLU A 87 -15.99 -12.60 3.25
N ASN A 88 -15.64 -11.66 4.13
CA ASN A 88 -15.38 -10.28 3.75
C ASN A 88 -14.14 -10.14 2.84
N LYS A 89 -13.12 -10.99 2.97
CA LYS A 89 -12.00 -11.00 2.02
C LYS A 89 -12.41 -11.33 0.58
N LEU A 90 -13.54 -12.00 0.39
CA LEU A 90 -14.11 -12.32 -0.93
C LEU A 90 -14.95 -11.17 -1.50
N THR A 91 -15.28 -10.15 -0.70
CA THR A 91 -16.04 -8.97 -1.17
C THR A 91 -15.13 -7.85 -1.69
N ILE A 92 -13.82 -7.95 -1.49
CA ILE A 92 -12.83 -7.01 -2.04
C ILE A 92 -12.99 -6.94 -3.55
N THR A 93 -13.17 -5.75 -4.12
CA THR A 93 -13.29 -5.55 -5.57
C THR A 93 -12.12 -4.75 -6.12
N LYS A 94 -11.86 -4.86 -7.42
CA LYS A 94 -10.86 -4.00 -8.09
C LYS A 94 -11.16 -2.51 -7.92
N ASN A 95 -12.44 -2.11 -7.95
CA ASN A 95 -12.82 -0.71 -7.79
C ASN A 95 -12.49 -0.20 -6.39
N MET A 96 -12.83 -0.97 -5.35
CA MET A 96 -12.46 -0.67 -3.97
C MET A 96 -10.94 -0.49 -3.83
N LEU A 97 -10.14 -1.36 -4.45
CA LEU A 97 -8.68 -1.25 -4.42
C LEU A 97 -8.19 0.04 -5.09
N ARG A 98 -8.73 0.40 -6.27
CA ARG A 98 -8.34 1.63 -6.98
C ARG A 98 -8.69 2.90 -6.22
N GLU A 99 -9.89 2.94 -5.65
CA GLU A 99 -10.33 4.08 -4.83
C GLU A 99 -9.47 4.21 -3.58
N TYR A 100 -9.20 3.09 -2.91
CA TYR A 100 -8.38 3.09 -1.70
C TYR A 100 -6.92 3.44 -2.00
N SER A 101 -6.32 2.88 -3.06
CA SER A 101 -4.94 3.22 -3.43
C SER A 101 -4.81 4.68 -3.81
N LYS A 102 -5.79 5.25 -4.52
CA LYS A 102 -5.80 6.68 -4.89
C LYS A 102 -5.86 7.58 -3.66
N GLU A 103 -6.71 7.25 -2.67
CA GLU A 103 -6.79 7.99 -1.42
C GLU A 103 -5.44 8.01 -0.69
N ILE A 104 -4.77 6.86 -0.59
CA ILE A 104 -3.49 6.74 0.12
C ILE A 104 -2.34 7.39 -0.67
N GLU A 105 -2.32 7.25 -2.00
CA GLU A 105 -1.38 7.93 -2.87
C GLU A 105 -1.46 9.45 -2.70
N GLN A 106 -2.66 10.02 -2.75
CA GLN A 106 -2.87 11.46 -2.57
C GLN A 106 -2.42 11.95 -1.19
N ARG A 107 -2.70 11.19 -0.13
CA ARG A 107 -2.29 11.53 1.22
C ARG A 107 -0.76 11.54 1.37
N ILE A 108 -0.09 10.52 0.85
CA ILE A 108 1.38 10.43 0.89
C ILE A 108 2.01 11.54 0.05
N GLU A 109 1.48 11.81 -1.14
CA GLU A 109 1.96 12.90 -1.99
C GLU A 109 1.79 14.26 -1.30
N GLN A 110 0.63 14.52 -0.70
CA GLN A 110 0.41 15.76 0.04
C GLN A 110 1.40 15.90 1.21
N PHE A 111 1.53 14.86 2.04
CA PHE A 111 2.50 14.84 3.13
C PHE A 111 3.92 15.15 2.65
N LEU A 112 4.35 14.54 1.54
CA LEU A 112 5.70 14.74 1.01
C LEU A 112 5.91 16.14 0.38
N ASN A 113 4.86 16.77 -0.13
CA ASN A 113 4.96 18.16 -0.61
C ASN A 113 5.13 19.16 0.54
N ASP A 114 4.61 18.83 1.73
CA ASP A 114 4.57 19.74 2.88
C ASP A 114 5.73 19.54 3.87
N VAL A 115 6.51 18.46 3.74
CA VAL A 115 7.57 18.08 4.68
C VAL A 115 8.98 18.43 4.16
N SER A 116 9.82 18.98 5.04
CA SER A 116 11.23 19.29 4.73
C SER A 116 12.15 18.08 4.90
N ASP A 117 13.38 18.16 4.37
CA ASP A 117 14.40 17.13 4.56
C ASP A 117 14.75 16.95 6.05
N GLU A 118 14.82 18.03 6.83
CA GLU A 118 15.09 17.98 8.27
C GLU A 118 13.97 17.26 9.03
N GLU A 119 12.71 17.52 8.69
CA GLU A 119 11.56 16.83 9.28
C GLU A 119 11.58 15.33 8.96
N LEU A 120 11.88 14.95 7.71
CA LEU A 120 11.98 13.54 7.31
C LEU A 120 13.04 12.77 8.10
N LEU A 121 14.10 13.45 8.56
CA LEU A 121 15.17 12.85 9.35
C LEU A 121 14.87 12.76 10.85
N LYS A 122 13.77 13.36 11.33
CA LYS A 122 13.35 13.25 12.73
C LYS A 122 12.86 11.85 13.07
N LYS A 123 12.96 11.53 14.36
CA LYS A 123 12.45 10.29 14.96
C LYS A 123 10.96 10.12 14.65
N ASP A 124 10.59 8.93 14.20
CA ASP A 124 9.21 8.59 13.92
C ASP A 124 8.44 8.26 15.21
N SER A 125 7.13 8.42 15.18
CA SER A 125 6.24 8.01 16.27
C SER A 125 6.13 6.48 16.40
N PHE A 126 6.40 5.75 15.32
CA PHE A 126 6.51 4.30 15.33
C PHE A 126 7.85 3.93 15.97
N HIS A 127 7.79 3.36 17.18
CA HIS A 127 8.96 3.11 18.01
C HIS A 127 10.03 2.17 17.40
N TRP A 128 9.71 1.49 16.30
CA TRP A 128 10.62 0.59 15.57
C TRP A 128 11.26 1.21 14.32
N PHE A 129 11.07 2.51 14.06
CA PHE A 129 11.83 3.24 13.05
C PHE A 129 12.63 4.38 13.66
N ASP A 130 13.88 4.50 13.23
CA ASP A 130 14.77 5.57 13.69
C ASP A 130 14.37 6.95 13.14
N SER A 131 13.67 7.00 12.01
CA SER A 131 13.19 8.24 11.38
C SER A 131 11.96 8.04 10.50
N ILE A 132 11.27 9.15 10.17
CA ILE A 132 10.17 9.18 9.20
C ILE A 132 10.64 8.65 7.84
N LEU A 133 11.82 9.08 7.37
CA LEU A 133 12.44 8.58 6.16
C LEU A 133 12.61 7.05 6.22
N GLY A 134 13.09 6.52 7.35
CA GLY A 134 13.24 5.08 7.56
C GLY A 134 11.93 4.32 7.39
N LYS A 135 10.83 4.83 7.98
CA LYS A 135 9.47 4.29 7.81
C LYS A 135 9.03 4.29 6.35
N LEU A 136 9.22 5.39 5.63
CA LEU A 136 8.82 5.52 4.23
C LEU A 136 9.62 4.60 3.30
N VAL A 137 10.93 4.45 3.55
CA VAL A 137 11.79 3.50 2.80
C VAL A 137 11.37 2.06 3.08
N TYR A 138 11.04 1.72 4.33
CA TYR A 138 10.48 0.42 4.66
C TYR A 138 9.18 0.15 3.89
N MET A 139 8.27 1.12 3.85
CA MET A 139 7.00 1.03 3.12
C MET A 139 7.22 0.80 1.62
N LEU A 140 8.16 1.52 0.98
CA LEU A 140 8.54 1.30 -0.42
C LEU A 140 9.04 -0.14 -0.67
N ARG A 141 9.89 -0.65 0.22
CA ARG A 141 10.43 -2.02 0.11
C ARG A 141 9.34 -3.07 0.30
N HIS A 142 8.47 -2.89 1.27
CA HIS A 142 7.32 -3.76 1.52
C HIS A 142 6.41 -3.84 0.29
N ASN A 143 6.07 -2.68 -0.29
CA ASN A 143 5.25 -2.61 -1.49
C ASN A 143 5.94 -3.29 -2.67
N ALA A 144 7.23 -3.01 -2.90
CA ALA A 144 8.00 -3.64 -3.97
C ALA A 144 8.07 -5.17 -3.83
N PHE A 145 8.26 -5.68 -2.61
CA PHE A 145 8.29 -7.11 -2.32
C PHE A 145 6.98 -7.79 -2.77
N HIS A 146 5.83 -7.32 -2.26
CA HIS A 146 4.54 -7.94 -2.57
C HIS A 146 4.10 -7.69 -4.03
N ILE A 147 4.41 -6.55 -4.63
CA ILE A 147 4.19 -6.33 -6.07
C ILE A 147 4.99 -7.38 -6.88
N GLY A 148 6.23 -7.66 -6.50
CA GLY A 148 7.05 -8.72 -7.11
C GLY A 148 6.43 -10.11 -6.97
N GLU A 149 5.87 -10.44 -5.80
CA GLU A 149 5.13 -11.69 -5.59
C GLU A 149 3.92 -11.81 -6.51
N LEU A 150 3.11 -10.76 -6.59
CA LEU A 150 1.93 -10.69 -7.46
C LEU A 150 2.32 -10.80 -8.94
N ALA A 151 3.38 -10.11 -9.36
CA ALA A 151 3.92 -10.18 -10.71
C ALA A 151 4.30 -11.60 -11.11
N ARG A 152 4.98 -12.31 -10.21
CA ARG A 152 5.36 -13.71 -10.42
C ARG A 152 4.12 -14.59 -10.62
N ILE A 153 3.07 -14.37 -9.85
CA ILE A 153 1.83 -15.15 -9.93
C ILE A 153 1.06 -14.84 -11.21
N LEU A 154 0.97 -13.58 -11.62
CA LEU A 154 0.37 -13.20 -12.90
C LEU A 154 1.05 -13.91 -14.07
N ARG A 155 2.39 -13.97 -14.08
CA ARG A 155 3.13 -14.72 -15.11
C ARG A 155 2.80 -16.21 -15.12
N GLY A 156 2.54 -16.81 -13.95
CA GLY A 156 2.13 -18.21 -13.84
C GLY A 156 0.70 -18.48 -14.32
N TRP A 157 -0.07 -17.44 -14.64
CA TRP A 157 -1.42 -17.53 -15.22
C TRP A 157 -1.45 -17.12 -16.69
N ASP A 158 -0.30 -17.07 -17.35
CA ASP A 158 -0.12 -16.52 -18.71
C ASP A 158 -0.62 -15.08 -18.83
N GLY A 159 -0.61 -14.33 -17.72
CA GLY A 159 -0.95 -12.93 -17.69
C GLY A 159 0.12 -12.08 -18.38
N GLU A 160 -0.30 -10.98 -18.98
CA GLU A 160 0.61 -10.03 -19.60
C GLU A 160 1.65 -9.51 -18.59
N ARG A 161 2.91 -9.47 -19.02
CA ARG A 161 3.96 -8.83 -18.25
C ARG A 161 3.68 -7.33 -18.16
N PHE A 162 3.73 -6.79 -16.97
CA PHE A 162 3.80 -5.34 -16.82
C PHE A 162 5.27 -4.88 -16.89
N LYS A 163 5.48 -3.65 -17.37
CA LYS A 163 6.81 -3.06 -17.52
C LYS A 163 7.19 -2.42 -16.18
N TRP A 164 8.40 -2.75 -15.71
CA TRP A 164 9.05 -2.10 -14.58
C TRP A 164 9.64 -0.76 -14.98
#